data_AF-A0A2S2R4S3-F1
#
_entry.id   AF-A0A2S2R4S3-F1
#
_cell.length_a   1.000
_cell.length_b   1.000
_cell.length_c   1.000
_cell.angle_alpha   90.00
_cell.angle_beta   90.00
_cell.angle_gamma   90.00
#
_symmetry.space_group_name_H-M   'P 1'
#
loop_
_entity.id
_entity.type
_entity.pdbx_description
1 polymer ?
#
loop_
_entity_poly.entity_id
_entity_poly.type
_entity_poly.pdbx_seq_one_letter_code
_entity_poly.pdbx_strand_id
1 'polypeptide(L)'
;MADDQISDDAPLLCNESVQRHDDINKKFNSKNAKKIALCFVFWFIVIHSCIHLFYARDSCKWLLSDGRYKGDMGWQPYGCMMHEYSELDCSRCLKYLAFRGRYNQFLFIGDSRIQDIYNAFIHTIEPKAQLVQNSKFSDFHDSNQSFPDSRLKLYVNFVWSPFVLDSMVQVFKKLKDVNDKPQVIVAGSAIWPIIQSNGSLNGIQDYIANLTQLIQPINDISSKSTVLWVLQEPVEESKLDNSLSMVTNNLIDLYNEAAMDVLSKSSAEMWWSSRLVSQGEMNDSPDGLHSSNASLRLRAQILLNLYCNDHMNFNDGTCCSSTEPYTSLQSYMLLFFIICILIGILMAVRYQQNRLSKNEPSYVVMVSLAKLGLIMIYFYICDRTNFFMKENKYYSDASFWLPVGYVFVLGLFFTEESRYTKVLHRDQTDEWKGWMQLIILIYNLTGASLKVSIANHVQILIAAYLFLTGYGHFYYLWHRSDSGLTRYFQLNFSHQFHIFYNYKQENLLKLT
;
A
#
# COMPACT_ATOMS: atom_id res chain seq x y z
N MET A 1 66.84 10.86 -45.32
CA MET A 1 66.88 11.60 -44.04
C MET A 1 65.45 12.04 -43.76
N ALA A 2 64.71 11.18 -43.07
CA ALA A 2 63.37 11.42 -42.54
C ALA A 2 63.24 10.43 -41.39
N ASP A 3 63.42 10.93 -40.16
CA ASP A 3 63.13 10.22 -38.92
C ASP A 3 61.65 10.42 -38.60
N ASP A 4 60.90 9.32 -38.52
CA ASP A 4 59.58 9.30 -37.87
C ASP A 4 59.78 9.02 -36.37
N GLN A 5 59.47 10.01 -35.54
CA GLN A 5 59.31 9.84 -34.10
C GLN A 5 57.96 9.16 -33.82
N ILE A 6 57.99 7.87 -33.45
CA ILE A 6 56.86 7.19 -32.82
C ILE A 6 56.94 7.50 -31.32
N SER A 7 55.87 8.09 -30.77
CA SER A 7 55.76 8.52 -29.38
C SER A 7 55.67 7.35 -28.39
N ASP A 8 56.49 7.37 -27.34
CA ASP A 8 56.54 6.42 -26.21
C ASP A 8 55.50 6.72 -25.10
N ASP A 9 54.43 7.47 -25.37
CA ASP A 9 53.43 7.87 -24.34
C ASP A 9 52.30 6.85 -24.11
N ALA A 10 52.20 5.79 -24.93
CA ALA A 10 51.16 4.77 -24.83
C ALA A 10 51.24 3.84 -23.58
N PRO A 11 52.42 3.42 -23.07
CA PRO A 11 52.48 2.44 -21.97
C PRO A 11 52.07 3.03 -20.61
N LEU A 12 52.26 4.33 -20.38
CA LEU A 12 52.00 4.97 -19.09
C LEU A 12 50.50 5.18 -18.83
N LEU A 13 49.74 5.58 -19.86
CA LEU A 13 48.29 5.74 -19.79
C LEU A 13 47.56 4.40 -19.60
N CYS A 14 48.04 3.32 -20.22
CA CYS A 14 47.50 1.97 -20.00
C CYS A 14 47.70 1.52 -18.56
N ASN A 15 48.89 1.71 -17.97
CA ASN A 15 49.15 1.28 -16.59
C ASN A 15 48.32 2.07 -15.55
N GLU A 16 48.21 3.39 -15.66
CA GLU A 16 47.34 4.18 -14.77
C GLU A 16 45.87 3.80 -14.92
N SER A 17 45.40 3.54 -16.15
CA SER A 17 44.02 3.13 -16.39
C SER A 17 43.73 1.75 -15.79
N VAL A 18 44.64 0.78 -15.92
CA VAL A 18 44.51 -0.57 -15.35
C VAL A 18 44.55 -0.50 -13.82
N GLN A 19 45.47 0.27 -13.23
CA GLN A 19 45.53 0.46 -11.78
C GLN A 19 44.28 1.13 -11.22
N ARG A 20 43.74 2.13 -11.93
CA ARG A 20 42.48 2.81 -11.56
C ARG A 20 41.29 1.86 -11.67
N HIS A 21 41.22 0.99 -12.69
CA HIS A 21 40.18 -0.03 -12.81
C HIS A 21 40.27 -1.06 -11.67
N ASP A 22 41.47 -1.53 -11.33
CA ASP A 22 41.69 -2.47 -10.23
C ASP A 22 41.30 -1.89 -8.87
N ASP A 23 41.57 -0.60 -8.65
CA ASP A 23 41.20 0.10 -7.42
C ASP A 23 39.68 0.36 -7.32
N ILE A 24 39.01 0.62 -8.45
CA ILE A 24 37.55 0.73 -8.52
C ILE A 24 36.91 -0.64 -8.24
N ASN A 25 37.40 -1.71 -8.87
CA ASN A 25 36.89 -3.07 -8.68
C ASN A 25 37.10 -3.59 -7.25
N LYS A 26 38.21 -3.23 -6.59
CA LYS A 26 38.41 -3.52 -5.16
C LYS A 26 37.36 -2.85 -4.27
N LYS A 27 36.93 -1.63 -4.62
CA LYS A 27 35.90 -0.87 -3.88
C LYS A 27 34.49 -1.39 -4.18
N PHE A 28 34.18 -1.74 -5.42
CA PHE A 28 32.91 -2.31 -5.86
C PHE A 28 32.94 -3.85 -5.85
N ASN A 29 33.08 -4.43 -4.66
CA ASN A 29 33.01 -5.88 -4.51
C ASN A 29 31.72 -6.32 -3.80
N SER A 30 31.36 -7.60 -3.96
CA SER A 30 30.15 -8.18 -3.36
C SER A 30 30.08 -8.08 -1.84
N LYS A 31 31.22 -8.00 -1.13
CA LYS A 31 31.24 -7.80 0.32
C LYS A 31 30.83 -6.38 0.70
N ASN A 32 31.30 -5.38 -0.04
CA ASN A 32 30.93 -3.99 0.15
C ASN A 32 29.47 -3.75 -0.24
N ALA A 33 29.00 -4.34 -1.35
CA ALA A 33 27.59 -4.30 -1.72
C ALA A 33 26.67 -4.89 -0.63
N LYS A 34 27.06 -6.02 -0.02
CA LYS A 34 26.32 -6.62 1.11
C LYS A 34 26.28 -5.72 2.34
N LYS A 35 27.37 -5.01 2.64
CA LYS A 35 27.41 -4.04 3.76
C LYS A 35 26.48 -2.86 3.47
N ILE A 36 26.56 -2.29 2.27
CA ILE A 36 25.70 -1.19 1.84
C ILE A 36 24.23 -1.60 1.90
N ALA A 37 23.89 -2.78 1.36
CA ALA A 37 22.53 -3.32 1.44
C ALA A 37 22.05 -3.48 2.88
N LEU A 38 22.90 -3.99 3.79
CA LEU A 38 22.56 -4.12 5.21
C LEU A 38 22.35 -2.75 5.87
N CYS A 39 23.17 -1.75 5.54
CA CYS A 39 22.98 -0.38 5.99
C CYS A 39 21.64 0.20 5.50
N PHE A 40 21.27 -0.02 4.24
CA PHE A 40 19.97 0.40 3.71
C PHE A 40 18.81 -0.28 4.44
N VAL A 41 18.85 -1.60 4.63
CA VAL A 41 17.80 -2.32 5.37
C VAL A 41 17.65 -1.76 6.78
N PHE A 42 18.76 -1.54 7.49
CA PHE A 42 18.72 -0.95 8.82
C PHE A 42 18.16 0.48 8.81
N TRP A 43 18.59 1.30 7.85
CA TRP A 43 18.10 2.67 7.68
C TRP A 43 16.58 2.71 7.41
N PHE A 44 16.06 1.83 6.54
CA PHE A 44 14.63 1.70 6.31
C PHE A 44 13.87 1.27 7.57
N ILE A 45 14.40 0.30 8.32
CA ILE A 45 13.78 -0.12 9.59
C ILE A 45 13.72 1.06 10.55
N VAL A 46 14.80 1.82 10.73
CA VAL A 46 14.82 2.99 11.63
C VAL A 46 13.83 4.06 11.20
N ILE A 47 13.78 4.40 9.90
CA ILE A 47 12.83 5.38 9.37
C ILE A 47 11.39 4.93 9.63
N HIS A 48 11.04 3.70 9.26
CA HIS A 48 9.69 3.18 9.47
C HIS A 48 9.36 3.10 10.97
N SER A 49 10.31 2.72 11.83
CA SER A 49 10.14 2.78 13.28
C SER A 49 9.84 4.21 13.75
N CYS A 50 10.57 5.22 13.28
CA CYS A 50 10.27 6.62 13.59
C CYS A 50 8.87 7.03 13.10
N ILE A 51 8.50 6.68 11.87
CA ILE A 51 7.17 6.96 11.33
C ILE A 51 6.08 6.33 12.22
N HIS A 52 6.23 5.07 12.63
CA HIS A 52 5.26 4.38 13.51
C HIS A 52 5.21 4.93 14.94
N LEU A 53 6.27 5.61 15.40
CA LEU A 53 6.30 6.28 16.70
C LEU A 53 5.62 7.65 16.67
N PHE A 54 5.80 8.41 15.59
CA PHE A 54 5.26 9.77 15.46
C PHE A 54 3.89 9.82 14.78
N TYR A 55 3.61 8.90 13.87
CA TYR A 55 2.34 8.78 13.15
C TYR A 55 1.63 7.49 13.57
N ALA A 56 0.31 7.58 13.72
CA ALA A 56 -0.50 6.47 14.20
C ALA A 56 -0.34 5.23 13.29
N ARG A 57 -0.18 4.06 13.92
CA ARG A 57 0.06 2.73 13.30
C ARG A 57 -1.14 2.18 12.51
N ASP A 58 -2.15 3.01 12.27
CA ASP A 58 -3.49 2.55 11.90
C ASP A 58 -3.72 2.72 10.40
N SER A 59 -3.86 1.58 9.70
CA SER A 59 -4.15 1.56 8.26
C SER A 59 -5.49 2.23 7.91
N CYS A 60 -6.40 2.40 8.88
CA CYS A 60 -7.60 3.21 8.69
C CYS A 60 -7.33 4.70 8.59
N LYS A 61 -6.41 5.21 9.42
CA LYS A 61 -6.02 6.62 9.32
C LYS A 61 -5.31 6.91 8.00
N TRP A 62 -4.51 5.97 7.51
CA TRP A 62 -3.90 6.05 6.18
C TRP A 62 -4.95 6.07 5.06
N LEU A 63 -5.97 5.20 5.14
CA LEU A 63 -7.09 5.17 4.19
C LEU A 63 -7.87 6.50 4.12
N LEU A 64 -8.07 7.15 5.26
CA LEU A 64 -8.84 8.39 5.38
C LEU A 64 -8.03 9.66 5.11
N SER A 65 -6.69 9.60 5.13
CA SER A 65 -5.83 10.78 5.03
C SER A 65 -5.43 11.13 3.61
N ASP A 66 -4.55 10.36 2.99
CA ASP A 66 -3.87 10.80 1.77
C ASP A 66 -3.71 9.67 0.74
N GLY A 67 -3.51 10.05 -0.51
CA GLY A 67 -3.37 9.13 -1.64
C GLY A 67 -3.15 9.85 -2.95
N ARG A 68 -3.15 9.10 -4.04
CA ARG A 68 -2.99 9.64 -5.40
C ARG A 68 -3.68 8.79 -6.45
N TYR A 69 -3.99 9.42 -7.58
CA TYR A 69 -4.35 8.71 -8.80
C TYR A 69 -3.11 8.12 -9.47
N LYS A 70 -3.17 6.84 -9.83
CA LYS A 70 -2.11 6.13 -10.56
C LYS A 70 -2.55 5.81 -12.00
N GLY A 71 -2.75 6.84 -12.81
CA GLY A 71 -3.21 6.70 -14.19
C GLY A 71 -4.50 5.86 -14.26
N ASP A 72 -4.51 4.83 -15.10
CA ASP A 72 -5.69 3.99 -15.36
C ASP A 72 -6.13 3.09 -14.18
N MET A 73 -5.32 2.94 -13.12
CA MET A 73 -5.62 2.06 -11.98
C MET A 73 -6.46 2.73 -10.88
N GLY A 74 -6.90 3.97 -11.10
CA GLY A 74 -7.73 4.70 -10.15
C GLY A 74 -6.99 5.21 -8.90
N TRP A 75 -7.74 5.41 -7.83
CA TRP A 75 -7.26 5.99 -6.57
C TRP A 75 -6.50 4.97 -5.71
N GLN A 76 -5.31 5.36 -5.23
CA GLN A 76 -4.46 4.56 -4.34
C GLN A 76 -4.13 5.35 -3.06
N PRO A 77 -4.65 4.94 -1.88
CA PRO A 77 -4.20 5.49 -0.61
C PRO A 77 -2.72 5.22 -0.36
N TYR A 78 -2.05 6.11 0.38
CA TYR A 78 -0.69 5.83 0.84
C TYR A 78 -0.69 4.85 2.01
N GLY A 79 0.30 3.98 2.09
CA GLY A 79 0.51 3.12 3.26
C GLY A 79 -0.30 1.83 3.31
N CYS A 80 -1.41 1.73 2.57
CA CYS A 80 -2.24 0.52 2.52
C CYS A 80 -2.90 0.32 1.14
N MET A 81 -3.40 -0.89 0.89
CA MET A 81 -4.08 -1.28 -0.35
C MET A 81 -5.57 -1.45 -0.10
N MET A 82 -6.41 -0.86 -0.95
CA MET A 82 -7.86 -1.07 -0.91
C MET A 82 -8.24 -2.33 -1.67
N HIS A 83 -9.28 -3.01 -1.19
CA HIS A 83 -10.01 -4.04 -1.92
C HIS A 83 -11.18 -3.41 -2.68
N GLU A 84 -11.44 -3.84 -3.91
CA GLU A 84 -12.63 -3.41 -4.65
C GLU A 84 -13.82 -4.31 -4.28
N TYR A 85 -14.77 -3.75 -3.52
CA TYR A 85 -15.96 -4.46 -3.10
C TYR A 85 -16.96 -4.61 -4.25
N SER A 86 -17.27 -5.86 -4.59
CA SER A 86 -18.43 -6.22 -5.40
C SER A 86 -19.74 -6.24 -4.60
N GLU A 87 -20.88 -6.27 -5.27
CA GLU A 87 -22.21 -6.47 -4.63
C GLU A 87 -22.21 -7.73 -3.73
N LEU A 88 -21.58 -8.81 -4.21
CA LEU A 88 -21.49 -10.07 -3.48
C LEU A 88 -20.64 -9.92 -2.22
N ASP A 89 -19.52 -9.19 -2.29
CA ASP A 89 -18.62 -8.98 -1.16
C ASP A 89 -19.26 -8.06 -0.11
N CYS A 90 -19.99 -7.03 -0.54
CA CYS A 90 -20.83 -6.21 0.34
C CYS A 90 -21.85 -7.07 1.10
N SER A 91 -22.60 -7.91 0.37
CA SER A 91 -23.60 -8.81 0.94
C SER A 91 -22.98 -9.79 1.95
N ARG A 92 -21.81 -10.36 1.63
CA ARG A 92 -21.08 -11.28 2.49
C ARG A 92 -20.63 -10.61 3.78
N CYS A 93 -19.97 -9.45 3.69
CA CYS A 93 -19.53 -8.69 4.86
C CYS A 93 -20.69 -8.37 5.79
N LEU A 94 -21.74 -7.73 5.27
CA LEU A 94 -22.86 -7.25 6.09
C LEU A 94 -23.61 -8.42 6.74
N LYS A 95 -23.81 -9.54 6.03
CA LYS A 95 -24.39 -10.76 6.62
C LYS A 95 -23.51 -11.38 7.69
N TYR A 96 -22.20 -11.42 7.48
CA TYR A 96 -21.26 -11.94 8.46
C TYR A 96 -21.30 -11.14 9.77
N LEU A 97 -21.29 -9.80 9.67
CA LEU A 97 -21.41 -8.91 10.81
C LEU A 97 -22.77 -9.05 11.51
N ALA A 98 -23.85 -9.14 10.73
CA ALA A 98 -25.20 -9.41 11.24
C ALA A 98 -25.31 -10.75 11.99
N PHE A 99 -24.61 -11.79 11.52
CA PHE A 99 -24.54 -13.09 12.17
C PHE A 99 -23.74 -13.04 13.48
N ARG A 100 -22.67 -12.22 13.53
CA ARG A 100 -21.89 -11.96 14.76
C ARG A 100 -22.62 -11.09 15.78
N GLY A 101 -23.88 -10.73 15.55
CA GLY A 101 -24.71 -9.95 16.46
C GLY A 101 -24.55 -8.43 16.33
N ARG A 102 -23.90 -7.94 15.26
CA ARG A 102 -23.83 -6.51 14.97
C ARG A 102 -25.05 -6.07 14.14
N TYR A 103 -25.58 -4.88 14.42
CA TYR A 103 -26.62 -4.25 13.59
C TYR A 103 -25.93 -3.26 12.65
N ASN A 104 -26.01 -3.50 11.35
CA ASN A 104 -25.32 -2.66 10.37
C ASN A 104 -26.09 -1.33 10.24
N GLN A 105 -25.70 -0.32 11.01
CA GLN A 105 -26.39 0.97 11.04
C GLN A 105 -25.46 2.10 10.62
N PHE A 106 -25.86 2.83 9.58
CA PHE A 106 -25.13 3.96 9.02
C PHE A 106 -26.00 5.21 9.07
N LEU A 107 -25.40 6.35 9.40
CA LEU A 107 -26.09 7.63 9.44
C LEU A 107 -25.30 8.68 8.66
N PHE A 108 -25.93 9.26 7.65
CA PHE A 108 -25.40 10.35 6.85
C PHE A 108 -26.10 11.65 7.26
N ILE A 109 -25.35 12.72 7.52
CA ILE A 109 -25.91 14.00 8.01
C ILE A 109 -25.25 15.15 7.24
N GLY A 110 -26.02 15.94 6.50
CA GLY A 110 -25.46 17.06 5.78
C GLY A 110 -26.37 17.64 4.70
N ASP A 111 -25.73 18.24 3.70
CA ASP A 111 -26.37 18.77 2.49
C ASP A 111 -26.41 17.76 1.34
N SER A 112 -26.67 18.25 0.12
CA SER A 112 -26.77 17.44 -1.09
C SER A 112 -25.47 16.67 -1.42
N ARG A 113 -24.30 17.17 -1.02
CA ARG A 113 -23.02 16.49 -1.29
C ARG A 113 -22.85 15.26 -0.41
N ILE A 114 -23.32 15.32 0.83
CA ILE A 114 -23.40 14.14 1.72
C ILE A 114 -24.49 13.18 1.24
N GLN A 115 -25.60 13.70 0.71
CA GLN A 115 -26.65 12.89 0.09
C GLN A 115 -26.14 12.10 -1.12
N ASP A 116 -25.25 12.67 -1.94
CA ASP A 116 -24.62 11.97 -3.04
C ASP A 116 -23.76 10.79 -2.57
N ILE A 117 -23.01 10.95 -1.46
CA ILE A 117 -22.25 9.84 -0.86
C ILE A 117 -23.19 8.76 -0.34
N TYR A 118 -24.30 9.14 0.30
CA TYR A 118 -25.35 8.22 0.76
C TYR A 118 -25.92 7.40 -0.42
N ASN A 119 -26.28 8.06 -1.52
CA ASN A 119 -26.81 7.43 -2.72
C ASN A 119 -25.79 6.46 -3.34
N ALA A 120 -24.53 6.88 -3.47
CA ALA A 120 -23.47 6.04 -4.03
C ALA A 120 -23.14 4.83 -3.13
N PHE A 121 -23.20 4.99 -1.81
CA PHE A 121 -23.03 3.89 -0.87
C PHE A 121 -24.13 2.84 -1.02
N ILE A 122 -25.40 3.27 -1.09
CA ILE A 122 -26.53 2.36 -1.33
C ILE A 122 -26.40 1.67 -2.69
N HIS A 123 -26.10 2.42 -3.75
CA HIS A 123 -25.93 1.87 -5.09
C HIS A 123 -24.80 0.82 -5.16
N THR A 124 -23.74 0.98 -4.36
CA THR A 124 -22.65 -0.01 -4.31
C THR A 124 -23.08 -1.30 -3.62
N ILE A 125 -23.97 -1.22 -2.63
CA ILE A 125 -24.48 -2.39 -1.89
C ILE A 125 -25.60 -3.10 -2.64
N GLU A 126 -26.53 -2.35 -3.24
CA GLU A 126 -27.68 -2.85 -3.98
C GLU A 126 -27.82 -2.02 -5.28
N PRO A 127 -27.17 -2.44 -6.38
CA PRO A 127 -27.16 -1.71 -7.64
C PRO A 127 -28.54 -1.50 -8.26
N LYS A 128 -29.54 -2.30 -7.87
CA LYS A 128 -30.93 -2.19 -8.35
C LYS A 128 -31.80 -1.29 -7.46
N ALA A 129 -31.24 -0.72 -6.38
CA ALA A 129 -31.97 0.18 -5.51
C ALA A 129 -32.45 1.42 -6.28
N GLN A 130 -33.69 1.82 -6.03
CA GLN A 130 -34.19 3.10 -6.53
C GLN A 130 -33.49 4.22 -5.76
N LEU A 131 -32.62 4.96 -6.45
CA LEU A 131 -31.91 6.09 -5.86
C LEU A 131 -32.82 7.31 -5.76
N VAL A 132 -32.55 8.13 -4.75
CA VAL A 132 -33.24 9.41 -4.57
C VAL A 132 -32.82 10.34 -5.71
N GLN A 133 -33.79 10.89 -6.45
CA GLN A 133 -33.50 11.83 -7.53
C GLN A 133 -33.07 13.18 -6.94
N ASN A 134 -31.94 13.70 -7.43
CA ASN A 134 -31.50 15.06 -7.18
C ASN A 134 -32.39 16.03 -7.98
N SER A 135 -33.60 16.34 -7.49
CA SER A 135 -34.37 17.44 -8.06
C SER A 135 -33.68 18.75 -7.70
N LYS A 136 -33.13 19.44 -8.70
CA LYS A 136 -32.38 20.71 -8.59
C LYS A 136 -33.05 21.77 -7.71
N PHE A 137 -34.36 21.70 -7.48
CA PHE A 137 -35.13 22.61 -6.63
C PHE A 137 -36.43 21.95 -6.13
N SER A 138 -36.37 20.91 -5.29
CA SER A 138 -37.56 20.44 -4.56
C SER A 138 -37.62 21.07 -3.16
N ASP A 139 -38.77 21.63 -2.83
CA ASP A 139 -39.06 22.41 -1.62
C ASP A 139 -38.53 21.76 -0.31
N PHE A 140 -37.92 22.62 0.51
CA PHE A 140 -37.09 22.37 1.69
C PHE A 140 -37.83 21.83 2.94
N HIS A 141 -38.79 20.90 2.78
CA HIS A 141 -39.54 20.37 3.92
C HIS A 141 -39.33 18.85 4.08
N ASP A 142 -38.47 18.50 5.06
CA ASP A 142 -38.25 17.15 5.63
C ASP A 142 -37.83 16.04 4.64
N SER A 143 -36.63 16.17 4.06
CA SER A 143 -36.03 15.21 3.13
C SER A 143 -35.23 14.08 3.81
N ASN A 144 -35.51 13.76 5.08
CA ASN A 144 -34.87 12.62 5.75
C ASN A 144 -35.20 11.32 5.01
N GLN A 145 -34.19 10.50 4.74
CA GLN A 145 -34.35 9.23 4.02
C GLN A 145 -33.90 8.07 4.88
N SER A 146 -34.50 6.89 4.65
CA SER A 146 -34.05 5.66 5.27
C SER A 146 -34.10 4.51 4.28
N PHE A 147 -33.05 3.69 4.29
CA PHE A 147 -32.93 2.50 3.45
C PHE A 147 -32.76 1.27 4.37
N PRO A 148 -33.87 0.58 4.70
CA PRO A 148 -33.82 -0.70 5.40
C PRO A 148 -33.62 -1.88 4.44
N ASP A 149 -32.63 -2.73 4.71
CA ASP A 149 -32.51 -4.05 4.10
C ASP A 149 -32.51 -5.14 5.18
N SER A 150 -33.67 -5.78 5.35
CA SER A 150 -33.88 -6.87 6.32
C SER A 150 -33.01 -8.10 6.06
N ARG A 151 -32.61 -8.36 4.80
CA ARG A 151 -31.77 -9.52 4.44
C ARG A 151 -30.34 -9.33 4.96
N LEU A 152 -29.88 -8.09 5.02
CA LEU A 152 -28.55 -7.70 5.47
C LEU A 152 -28.54 -7.20 6.92
N LYS A 153 -29.70 -7.11 7.57
CA LYS A 153 -29.92 -6.35 8.81
C LYS A 153 -29.24 -4.96 8.74
N LEU A 154 -29.41 -4.31 7.60
CA LEU A 154 -28.81 -3.03 7.27
C LEU A 154 -29.85 -1.92 7.41
N TYR A 155 -29.46 -0.81 8.04
CA TYR A 155 -30.27 0.40 8.13
C TYR A 155 -29.39 1.61 7.83
N VAL A 156 -29.61 2.24 6.68
CA VAL A 156 -28.86 3.44 6.25
C VAL A 156 -29.80 4.63 6.29
N ASN A 157 -29.53 5.59 7.17
CA ASN A 157 -30.33 6.81 7.30
C ASN A 157 -29.58 8.01 6.74
N PHE A 158 -30.33 8.93 6.15
CA PHE A 158 -29.86 10.24 5.77
C PHE A 158 -30.71 11.30 6.47
N VAL A 159 -30.04 12.26 7.10
CA VAL A 159 -30.66 13.40 7.77
C VAL A 159 -30.22 14.67 7.07
N TRP A 160 -31.19 15.39 6.52
CA TRP A 160 -30.93 16.66 5.84
C TRP A 160 -30.63 17.75 6.87
N SER A 161 -29.38 18.19 6.90
CA SER A 161 -28.90 19.23 7.79
C SER A 161 -27.82 20.05 7.07
N PRO A 162 -28.24 20.99 6.21
CA PRO A 162 -27.32 21.75 5.37
C PRO A 162 -26.45 22.72 6.17
N PHE A 163 -26.87 23.06 7.39
CA PHE A 163 -26.13 23.92 8.31
C PHE A 163 -25.73 23.16 9.56
N VAL A 164 -24.53 23.45 10.07
CA VAL A 164 -24.14 23.07 11.42
C VAL A 164 -24.88 23.99 12.40
N LEU A 165 -26.11 23.66 12.74
CA LEU A 165 -26.95 24.43 13.67
C LEU A 165 -27.67 23.47 14.62
N ASP A 166 -28.66 23.98 15.36
CA ASP A 166 -29.46 23.21 16.32
C ASP A 166 -29.97 21.88 15.74
N SER A 167 -30.36 21.82 14.45
CA SER A 167 -30.83 20.57 13.84
C SER A 167 -29.77 19.46 13.90
N MET A 168 -28.54 19.73 13.43
CA MET A 168 -27.43 18.76 13.48
C MET A 168 -27.04 18.44 14.93
N VAL A 169 -26.93 19.45 15.79
CA VAL A 169 -26.54 19.28 17.20
C VAL A 169 -27.55 18.40 17.93
N GLN A 170 -28.84 18.58 17.69
CA GLN A 170 -29.90 17.77 18.32
C GLN A 170 -29.87 16.32 17.84
N VAL A 171 -29.47 16.05 16.59
CA VAL A 171 -29.28 14.68 16.10
C VAL A 171 -28.18 13.99 16.91
N PHE A 172 -26.99 14.60 17.03
CA PHE A 172 -25.89 14.02 17.81
C PHE A 172 -26.25 13.85 19.30
N LYS A 173 -26.94 14.83 19.91
CA LYS A 173 -27.42 14.73 21.29
C LYS A 173 -28.38 13.56 21.48
N LYS A 174 -29.36 13.38 20.58
CA LYS A 174 -30.32 12.27 20.66
C LYS A 174 -29.63 10.90 20.54
N LEU A 175 -28.57 10.79 19.75
CA LEU A 175 -27.82 9.53 19.60
C LEU A 175 -27.18 9.05 20.90
N LYS A 176 -26.90 9.95 21.85
CA LYS A 176 -26.37 9.59 23.17
C LYS A 176 -27.28 8.61 23.91
N ASP A 177 -28.58 8.83 23.85
CA ASP A 177 -29.57 8.09 24.63
C ASP A 177 -30.11 6.84 23.92
N VAL A 178 -29.79 6.67 22.63
CA VAL A 178 -30.21 5.48 21.86
C VAL A 178 -29.30 4.29 22.20
N ASN A 179 -29.90 3.13 22.47
CA ASN A 179 -29.16 1.90 22.78
C ASN A 179 -28.41 1.34 21.54
N ASP A 180 -29.12 1.27 20.41
CA ASP A 180 -28.59 0.84 19.12
C ASP A 180 -28.12 2.07 18.33
N LYS A 181 -26.89 2.51 18.62
CA LYS A 181 -26.27 3.65 17.94
C LYS A 181 -25.78 3.24 16.54
N PRO A 182 -25.82 4.15 15.55
CA PRO A 182 -25.15 3.95 14.27
C PRO A 182 -23.67 3.64 14.48
N GLN A 183 -23.13 2.68 13.75
CA GLN A 183 -21.73 2.29 13.86
C GLN A 183 -20.82 3.27 13.11
N VAL A 184 -21.29 3.81 12.00
CA VAL A 184 -20.59 4.83 11.22
C VAL A 184 -21.53 6.00 10.99
N ILE A 185 -21.06 7.19 11.33
CA ILE A 185 -21.76 8.45 11.10
C ILE A 185 -20.91 9.27 10.14
N VAL A 186 -21.44 9.59 8.98
CA VAL A 186 -20.79 10.42 7.96
C VAL A 186 -21.45 11.79 7.98
N ALA A 187 -20.73 12.80 8.44
CA ALA A 187 -21.26 14.15 8.58
C ALA A 187 -20.43 15.17 7.81
N GLY A 188 -21.08 16.19 7.25
CA GLY A 188 -20.38 17.31 6.62
C GLY A 188 -21.33 18.42 6.20
N SER A 189 -20.88 19.65 6.32
CA SER A 189 -21.62 20.85 5.91
C SER A 189 -20.65 22.03 5.88
N ALA A 190 -20.63 22.78 4.78
CA ALA A 190 -20.03 24.13 4.74
C ALA A 190 -20.52 25.00 3.58
N ILE A 191 -20.99 24.41 2.47
CA ILE A 191 -21.46 25.16 1.29
C ILE A 191 -22.61 26.11 1.63
N TRP A 192 -23.61 25.64 2.35
CA TRP A 192 -24.75 26.48 2.75
C TRP A 192 -24.37 27.65 3.68
N PRO A 193 -23.52 27.46 4.72
CA PRO A 193 -22.93 28.57 5.46
C PRO A 193 -22.19 29.60 4.58
N ILE A 194 -21.45 29.15 3.55
CA ILE A 194 -20.78 30.05 2.60
C ILE A 194 -21.81 30.86 1.81
N ILE A 195 -22.85 30.20 1.27
CA ILE A 195 -23.91 30.86 0.50
C ILE A 195 -24.66 31.87 1.38
N GLN A 196 -25.03 31.47 2.60
CA GLN A 196 -25.78 32.33 3.54
C GLN A 196 -25.00 33.59 3.92
N SER A 197 -23.69 33.46 4.11
CA SER A 197 -22.81 34.59 4.42
C SER A 197 -22.36 35.38 3.19
N ASN A 198 -22.84 35.01 1.99
CA ASN A 198 -22.43 35.56 0.71
C ASN A 198 -20.89 35.59 0.54
N GLY A 199 -20.22 34.55 1.00
CA GLY A 199 -18.76 34.42 0.93
C GLY A 199 -17.97 35.30 1.91
N SER A 200 -18.62 35.87 2.93
CA SER A 200 -17.98 36.75 3.91
C SER A 200 -17.09 36.00 4.89
N LEU A 201 -15.92 36.58 5.23
CA LEU A 201 -15.02 36.05 6.26
C LEU A 201 -15.65 36.02 7.66
N ASN A 202 -16.63 36.89 7.95
CA ASN A 202 -17.36 36.85 9.21
C ASN A 202 -18.18 35.55 9.35
N GLY A 203 -18.65 34.99 8.22
CA GLY A 203 -19.38 33.72 8.21
C GLY A 203 -18.54 32.54 8.71
N ILE A 204 -17.20 32.64 8.63
CA ILE A 204 -16.30 31.62 9.17
C ILE A 204 -16.35 31.62 10.70
N GLN A 205 -16.45 32.79 11.33
CA GLN A 205 -16.53 32.88 12.79
C GLN A 205 -17.82 32.25 13.32
N ASP A 206 -18.95 32.51 12.66
CA ASP A 206 -20.23 31.88 12.98
C ASP A 206 -20.14 30.35 12.78
N TYR A 207 -19.51 29.91 11.70
CA TYR A 207 -19.29 28.50 11.42
C TYR A 207 -18.42 27.80 12.49
N ILE A 208 -17.35 28.45 12.95
CA ILE A 208 -16.49 27.97 14.05
C ILE A 208 -17.29 27.84 15.35
N ALA A 209 -18.06 28.87 15.71
CA ALA A 209 -18.87 28.86 16.93
C ALA A 209 -19.88 27.71 16.91
N ASN A 210 -20.48 27.48 15.75
CA ASN A 210 -21.45 26.40 15.52
C ASN A 210 -20.82 25.00 15.58
N LEU A 211 -19.68 24.79 14.91
CA LEU A 211 -18.94 23.52 14.98
C LEU A 211 -18.51 23.17 16.41
N THR A 212 -18.16 24.18 17.21
CA THR A 212 -17.74 23.98 18.60
C THR A 212 -18.84 23.29 19.43
N GLN A 213 -20.11 23.49 19.07
CA GLN A 213 -21.24 22.84 19.75
C GLN A 213 -21.33 21.33 19.51
N LEU A 214 -20.66 20.81 18.46
CA LEU A 214 -20.62 19.38 18.15
C LEU A 214 -19.56 18.61 18.91
N ILE A 215 -18.53 19.27 19.46
CA ILE A 215 -17.38 18.61 20.09
C ILE A 215 -17.83 17.64 21.20
N GLN A 216 -18.63 18.12 22.15
CA GLN A 216 -19.10 17.28 23.27
C GLN A 216 -20.06 16.17 22.82
N PRO A 217 -21.12 16.46 22.02
CA PRO A 217 -21.99 15.41 21.48
C PRO A 217 -21.28 14.30 20.70
N ILE A 218 -20.23 14.65 19.93
CA ILE A 218 -19.42 13.66 19.20
C ILE A 218 -18.61 12.79 20.17
N ASN A 219 -17.96 13.41 21.16
CA ASN A 219 -17.20 12.69 22.18
C ASN A 219 -18.07 11.73 23.00
N ASP A 220 -19.31 12.11 23.29
CA ASP A 220 -20.26 11.31 24.07
C ASP A 220 -20.62 9.97 23.39
N ILE A 221 -20.55 9.88 22.05
CA ILE A 221 -20.95 8.70 21.28
C ILE A 221 -19.78 7.87 20.75
N SER A 222 -18.55 8.37 20.84
CA SER A 222 -17.38 7.77 20.17
C SER A 222 -16.93 6.42 20.71
N SER A 223 -17.48 5.98 21.85
CA SER A 223 -17.23 4.63 22.38
C SER A 223 -17.87 3.52 21.53
N LYS A 224 -18.91 3.84 20.75
CA LYS A 224 -19.68 2.87 19.95
C LYS A 224 -19.84 3.27 18.48
N SER A 225 -19.63 4.54 18.14
CA SER A 225 -19.82 5.10 16.82
C SER A 225 -18.55 5.73 16.31
N THR A 226 -18.15 5.40 15.08
CA THR A 226 -17.11 6.13 14.35
C THR A 226 -17.76 7.34 13.67
N VAL A 227 -17.29 8.54 13.97
CA VAL A 227 -17.77 9.78 13.34
C VAL A 227 -16.75 10.23 12.31
N LEU A 228 -17.14 10.27 11.04
CA LEU A 228 -16.34 10.76 9.93
C LEU A 228 -16.84 12.15 9.55
N TRP A 229 -15.96 13.15 9.66
CA TRP A 229 -16.24 14.48 9.13
C TRP A 229 -15.71 14.60 7.72
N VAL A 230 -16.60 14.73 6.74
CA VAL A 230 -16.26 14.86 5.33
C VAL A 230 -15.80 16.28 5.06
N LEU A 231 -14.52 16.42 4.68
CA LEU A 231 -14.02 17.69 4.16
C LEU A 231 -14.72 18.02 2.85
N GLN A 232 -15.10 19.27 2.71
CA GLN A 232 -15.75 19.76 1.50
C GLN A 232 -14.80 19.61 0.32
N GLU A 233 -15.23 18.96 -0.76
CA GLU A 233 -14.41 18.87 -1.96
C GLU A 233 -14.35 20.20 -2.75
N PRO A 234 -13.31 20.41 -3.58
CA PRO A 234 -13.27 21.56 -4.46
C PRO A 234 -14.44 21.58 -5.45
N VAL A 235 -14.72 22.77 -5.97
CA VAL A 235 -15.76 23.04 -6.97
C VAL A 235 -15.11 23.42 -8.30
N GLU A 236 -15.73 23.05 -9.41
CA GLU A 236 -15.33 23.52 -10.74
C GLU A 236 -16.01 24.87 -10.99
N GLU A 237 -15.32 25.95 -10.61
CA GLU A 237 -15.84 27.32 -10.60
C GLU A 237 -16.39 27.76 -11.97
N SER A 238 -15.84 27.23 -13.08
CA SER A 238 -16.30 27.56 -14.44
C SER A 238 -17.66 26.97 -14.80
N LYS A 239 -18.10 25.91 -14.09
CA LYS A 239 -19.36 25.21 -14.32
C LYS A 239 -20.46 25.59 -13.33
N LEU A 240 -20.11 26.32 -12.28
CA LEU A 240 -21.07 26.73 -11.26
C LEU A 240 -22.16 27.63 -11.84
N ASP A 241 -23.38 27.46 -11.32
CA ASP A 241 -24.47 28.38 -11.60
C ASP A 241 -24.13 29.79 -11.07
N ASN A 242 -24.60 30.84 -11.75
CA ASN A 242 -24.34 32.23 -11.36
C ASN A 242 -24.79 32.55 -9.92
N SER A 243 -25.84 31.88 -9.43
CA SER A 243 -26.33 32.02 -8.05
C SER A 243 -25.35 31.51 -6.99
N LEU A 244 -24.38 30.68 -7.38
CA LEU A 244 -23.36 30.07 -6.52
C LEU A 244 -21.97 30.69 -6.71
N SER A 245 -21.87 31.82 -7.45
CA SER A 245 -20.61 32.48 -7.76
C SER A 245 -19.81 32.97 -6.53
N MET A 246 -20.44 33.06 -5.35
CA MET A 246 -19.74 33.35 -4.10
C MET A 246 -18.91 32.17 -3.57
N VAL A 247 -19.19 30.94 -4.02
CA VAL A 247 -18.50 29.73 -3.60
C VAL A 247 -17.21 29.59 -4.41
N THR A 248 -16.06 29.78 -3.75
CA THR A 248 -14.73 29.65 -4.36
C THR A 248 -13.92 28.58 -3.65
N ASN A 249 -12.96 27.97 -4.35
CA ASN A 249 -12.10 26.95 -3.75
C ASN A 249 -11.28 27.48 -2.56
N ASN A 250 -10.79 28.71 -2.66
CA ASN A 250 -10.09 29.38 -1.55
C ASN A 250 -10.97 29.48 -0.29
N LEU A 251 -12.25 29.80 -0.46
CA LEU A 251 -13.16 29.91 0.67
C LEU A 251 -13.50 28.53 1.24
N ILE A 252 -13.69 27.52 0.39
CA ILE A 252 -13.88 26.13 0.82
C ILE A 252 -12.67 25.67 1.64
N ASP A 253 -11.44 26.02 1.24
CA ASP A 253 -10.23 25.69 1.99
C ASP A 253 -10.22 26.33 3.39
N LEU A 254 -10.60 27.60 3.50
CA LEU A 254 -10.71 28.29 4.80
C LEU A 254 -11.76 27.65 5.72
N TYR A 255 -12.90 27.24 5.17
CA TYR A 255 -13.93 26.53 5.94
C TYR A 255 -13.49 25.12 6.36
N ASN A 256 -12.78 24.40 5.48
CA ASN A 256 -12.19 23.11 5.83
C ASN A 256 -11.13 23.24 6.93
N GLU A 257 -10.25 24.24 6.84
CA GLU A 257 -9.25 24.53 7.88
C GLU A 257 -9.92 24.84 9.22
N ALA A 258 -10.98 25.66 9.22
CA ALA A 258 -11.79 25.93 10.40
C ALA A 258 -12.42 24.65 10.98
N ALA A 259 -12.98 23.78 10.13
CA ALA A 259 -13.54 22.50 10.56
C ALA A 259 -12.48 21.58 11.17
N MET A 260 -11.30 21.51 10.57
CA MET A 260 -10.18 20.72 11.10
C MET A 260 -9.72 21.22 12.46
N ASP A 261 -9.48 22.53 12.63
CA ASP A 261 -8.98 23.07 13.91
C ASP A 261 -9.99 22.82 15.03
N VAL A 262 -11.28 23.02 14.78
CA VAL A 262 -12.32 22.84 15.79
C VAL A 262 -12.53 21.36 16.10
N LEU A 263 -12.72 20.52 15.08
CA LEU A 263 -13.08 19.10 15.28
C LEU A 263 -11.87 18.22 15.64
N SER A 264 -10.64 18.68 15.45
CA SER A 264 -9.43 17.99 15.98
C SER A 264 -9.43 17.87 17.50
N LYS A 265 -10.22 18.72 18.19
CA LYS A 265 -10.44 18.70 19.64
C LYS A 265 -11.55 17.73 20.06
N SER A 266 -12.16 17.03 19.10
CA SER A 266 -13.15 15.97 19.29
C SER A 266 -12.61 14.62 18.85
N SER A 267 -13.40 13.56 19.02
CA SER A 267 -13.11 12.21 18.54
C SER A 267 -13.53 11.95 17.09
N ALA A 268 -14.00 12.97 16.36
CA ALA A 268 -14.28 12.84 14.93
C ALA A 268 -13.00 12.60 14.12
N GLU A 269 -13.08 11.71 13.14
CA GLU A 269 -12.01 11.50 12.17
C GLU A 269 -12.26 12.33 10.92
N MET A 270 -11.27 13.11 10.50
CA MET A 270 -11.36 13.90 9.28
C MET A 270 -11.18 12.98 8.07
N TRP A 271 -12.17 12.96 7.18
CA TRP A 271 -12.11 12.16 5.96
C TRP A 271 -11.55 12.97 4.80
N TRP A 272 -10.22 13.04 4.77
CA TRP A 272 -9.44 13.85 3.85
C TRP A 272 -9.33 13.25 2.44
N SER A 273 -9.18 11.93 2.36
CA SER A 273 -9.12 11.23 1.07
C SER A 273 -10.38 11.45 0.23
N SER A 274 -11.54 11.69 0.86
CA SER A 274 -12.77 12.08 0.15
C SER A 274 -12.59 13.34 -0.70
N ARG A 275 -11.94 14.39 -0.17
CA ARG A 275 -11.64 15.64 -0.88
C ARG A 275 -10.67 15.40 -2.04
N LEU A 276 -9.61 14.63 -1.80
CA LEU A 276 -8.57 14.36 -2.80
C LEU A 276 -9.07 13.50 -3.97
N VAL A 277 -9.91 12.51 -3.71
CA VAL A 277 -10.57 11.70 -4.74
C VAL A 277 -11.38 12.60 -5.68
N SER A 278 -12.20 13.50 -5.13
CA SER A 278 -12.96 14.42 -5.98
C SER A 278 -12.09 15.46 -6.69
N GLN A 279 -10.99 15.89 -6.09
CA GLN A 279 -10.05 16.81 -6.74
C GLN A 279 -9.44 16.21 -8.01
N GLY A 280 -9.14 14.90 -8.01
CA GLY A 280 -8.58 14.22 -9.19
C GLY A 280 -9.55 14.12 -10.36
N GLU A 281 -10.86 14.14 -10.10
CA GLU A 281 -11.94 13.97 -11.09
C GLU A 281 -12.83 15.23 -11.20
N MET A 282 -12.31 16.39 -10.80
CA MET A 282 -13.08 17.64 -10.69
C MET A 282 -13.68 18.09 -12.04
N ASN A 283 -12.92 17.87 -13.12
CA ASN A 283 -13.35 18.20 -14.50
C ASN A 283 -14.62 17.45 -14.93
N ASP A 284 -14.89 16.29 -14.35
CA ASP A 284 -16.06 15.45 -14.66
C ASP A 284 -17.29 15.79 -13.81
N SER A 285 -17.24 16.89 -13.05
CA SER A 285 -18.39 17.40 -12.31
C SER A 285 -19.56 17.74 -13.26
N PRO A 286 -20.81 17.32 -12.93
CA PRO A 286 -21.98 17.58 -13.76
C PRO A 286 -22.45 19.03 -13.73
N ASP A 287 -22.26 19.74 -12.61
CA ASP A 287 -22.78 21.11 -12.38
C ASP A 287 -21.80 22.04 -11.66
N GLY A 288 -20.54 21.61 -11.51
CA GLY A 288 -19.50 22.34 -10.82
C GLY A 288 -19.51 22.20 -9.29
N LEU A 289 -20.62 21.80 -8.69
CA LEU A 289 -20.75 21.65 -7.23
C LEU A 289 -20.64 20.20 -6.78
N HIS A 290 -21.32 19.29 -7.47
CA HIS A 290 -21.40 17.88 -7.11
C HIS A 290 -20.25 17.09 -7.73
N SER A 291 -19.84 16.02 -7.04
CA SER A 291 -18.75 15.15 -7.48
C SER A 291 -19.17 14.26 -8.64
N SER A 292 -18.21 13.84 -9.47
CA SER A 292 -18.46 12.85 -10.53
C SER A 292 -18.89 11.50 -9.96
N ASN A 293 -19.63 10.70 -10.73
CA ASN A 293 -20.09 9.39 -10.28
C ASN A 293 -18.93 8.41 -9.99
N ALA A 294 -17.79 8.58 -10.68
CA ALA A 294 -16.57 7.82 -10.43
C ALA A 294 -15.99 8.14 -9.04
N SER A 295 -15.88 9.43 -8.68
CA SER A 295 -15.46 9.85 -7.34
C SER A 295 -16.40 9.33 -6.25
N LEU A 296 -17.72 9.45 -6.46
CA LEU A 296 -18.72 8.97 -5.51
C LEU A 296 -18.64 7.45 -5.27
N ARG A 297 -18.44 6.66 -6.33
CA ARG A 297 -18.18 5.22 -6.22
C ARG A 297 -16.91 4.93 -5.40
N LEU A 298 -15.82 5.66 -5.64
CA LEU A 298 -14.58 5.50 -4.87
C LEU A 298 -14.77 5.85 -3.38
N ARG A 299 -15.53 6.91 -3.06
CA ARG A 299 -15.88 7.26 -1.67
C ARG A 299 -16.69 6.15 -0.98
N ALA A 300 -17.65 5.54 -1.68
CA ALA A 300 -18.37 4.38 -1.18
C ALA A 300 -17.44 3.17 -0.95
N GLN A 301 -16.50 2.92 -1.85
CA GLN A 301 -15.47 1.89 -1.69
C GLN A 301 -14.58 2.15 -0.47
N ILE A 302 -14.18 3.40 -0.21
CA ILE A 302 -13.41 3.77 0.98
C ILE A 302 -14.22 3.45 2.26
N LEU A 303 -15.51 3.77 2.32
CA LEU A 303 -16.37 3.43 3.47
C LEU A 303 -16.49 1.92 3.69
N LEU A 304 -16.65 1.16 2.62
CA LEU A 304 -16.72 -0.29 2.70
C LEU A 304 -15.40 -0.89 3.19
N ASN A 305 -14.26 -0.40 2.67
CA ASN A 305 -12.94 -0.82 3.15
C ASN A 305 -12.76 -0.48 4.63
N LEU A 306 -13.18 0.71 5.07
CA LEU A 306 -13.12 1.12 6.48
C LEU A 306 -13.93 0.20 7.39
N TYR A 307 -15.14 -0.17 6.97
CA TYR A 307 -16.09 -0.88 7.81
C TYR A 307 -15.92 -2.42 7.76
N CYS A 308 -15.59 -2.96 6.59
CA CYS A 308 -15.62 -4.40 6.33
C CYS A 308 -14.25 -5.09 6.36
N ASN A 309 -13.14 -4.44 5.97
CA ASN A 309 -11.87 -5.13 5.72
C ASN A 309 -11.33 -5.90 6.94
N ASP A 310 -11.56 -5.41 8.15
CA ASP A 310 -11.10 -6.09 9.37
C ASP A 310 -11.76 -7.47 9.57
N HIS A 311 -12.94 -7.66 8.98
CA HIS A 311 -13.73 -8.90 9.09
C HIS A 311 -13.63 -9.78 7.84
N MET A 312 -13.03 -9.24 6.79
CA MET A 312 -12.91 -9.89 5.50
C MET A 312 -11.42 -10.18 5.25
N ASN A 313 -11.04 -11.46 5.28
CA ASN A 313 -9.64 -11.86 5.12
C ASN A 313 -9.22 -11.85 3.64
N PHE A 314 -9.25 -10.66 3.03
CA PHE A 314 -8.84 -10.43 1.65
C PHE A 314 -7.31 -10.38 1.54
N ASN A 315 -6.76 -10.92 0.46
CA ASN A 315 -5.31 -10.95 0.24
C ASN A 315 -4.80 -9.68 -0.46
N ASP A 316 -5.69 -8.98 -1.16
CA ASP A 316 -5.46 -7.76 -1.94
C ASP A 316 -5.80 -6.48 -1.13
N GLY A 317 -6.64 -6.58 -0.10
CA GLY A 317 -6.97 -5.49 0.82
C GLY A 317 -6.11 -5.50 2.09
N THR A 318 -5.47 -4.38 2.43
CA THR A 318 -4.69 -4.19 3.66
C THR A 318 -5.04 -2.92 4.45
N CYS A 319 -5.82 -2.01 3.86
CA CYS A 319 -6.41 -0.89 4.57
C CYS A 319 -7.42 -1.39 5.60
N CYS A 320 -7.45 -0.82 6.80
CA CYS A 320 -8.40 -1.20 7.86
C CYS A 320 -8.50 -2.69 8.18
N SER A 321 -7.40 -3.41 8.01
CA SER A 321 -7.32 -4.83 8.34
C SER A 321 -6.33 -5.02 9.49
N SER A 322 -6.81 -5.56 10.61
CA SER A 322 -5.93 -5.94 11.72
C SER A 322 -5.01 -7.08 11.30
N THR A 323 -3.79 -7.07 11.85
CA THR A 323 -2.81 -8.12 11.56
C THR A 323 -3.32 -9.45 12.09
N GLU A 324 -3.31 -10.48 11.24
CA GLU A 324 -3.71 -11.83 11.63
C GLU A 324 -2.96 -12.29 12.90
N PRO A 325 -3.67 -12.88 13.88
CA PRO A 325 -3.05 -13.35 15.10
C PRO A 325 -2.02 -14.45 14.79
N TYR A 326 -0.95 -14.49 15.58
CA TYR A 326 0.08 -15.51 15.42
C TYR A 326 -0.45 -16.88 15.87
N THR A 327 -0.06 -17.92 15.13
CA THR A 327 -0.36 -19.31 15.53
C THR A 327 0.65 -19.81 16.56
N SER A 328 0.28 -20.82 17.36
CA SER A 328 1.19 -21.42 18.33
C SER A 328 2.49 -21.91 17.68
N LEU A 329 2.40 -22.46 16.47
CA LEU A 329 3.57 -22.91 15.70
C LEU A 329 4.48 -21.72 15.32
N GLN A 330 3.90 -20.61 14.87
CA GLN A 330 4.68 -19.40 14.55
C GLN A 330 5.42 -18.87 15.78
N SER A 331 4.78 -18.88 16.96
CA SER A 331 5.42 -18.47 18.21
C SER A 331 6.59 -19.37 18.61
N TYR A 332 6.43 -20.69 18.50
CA TYR A 332 7.51 -21.63 18.80
C TYR A 332 8.68 -21.48 17.81
N MET A 333 8.38 -21.29 16.52
CA MET A 333 9.40 -21.05 15.50
C MET A 333 10.15 -19.72 15.73
N LEU A 334 9.44 -18.66 16.10
CA LEU A 334 10.04 -17.38 16.43
C LEU A 334 10.98 -17.51 17.65
N LEU A 335 10.54 -18.19 18.70
CA LEU A 335 11.36 -18.46 19.88
C LEU A 335 12.62 -19.25 19.54
N PHE A 336 12.48 -20.32 18.74
CA PHE A 336 13.60 -21.12 18.27
C PHE A 336 14.64 -20.27 17.53
N PHE A 337 14.21 -19.43 16.58
CA PHE A 337 15.12 -18.58 15.84
C PHE A 337 15.78 -17.51 16.70
N ILE A 338 15.07 -16.93 17.68
CA ILE A 338 15.66 -15.99 18.65
C ILE A 338 16.78 -16.67 19.45
N ILE A 339 16.56 -17.90 19.92
CA ILE A 339 17.58 -18.67 20.64
C ILE A 339 18.79 -18.94 19.74
N CYS A 340 18.58 -19.38 18.49
CA CYS A 340 19.67 -19.59 17.54
C CYS A 340 20.47 -18.31 17.28
N ILE A 341 19.82 -17.15 17.18
CA ILE A 341 20.48 -15.85 17.01
C ILE A 341 21.35 -15.53 18.23
N LEU A 342 20.82 -15.67 19.45
CA LEU A 342 21.57 -15.40 20.68
C LEU A 342 22.80 -16.32 20.81
N ILE A 343 22.63 -17.63 20.56
CA ILE A 343 23.76 -18.58 20.58
C ILE A 343 24.76 -18.25 19.47
N GLY A 344 24.28 -17.94 18.27
CA GLY A 344 25.13 -17.53 17.14
C GLY A 344 25.97 -16.28 17.45
N ILE A 345 25.39 -15.27 18.09
CA ILE A 345 26.08 -14.06 18.55
C ILE A 345 27.14 -14.43 19.61
N LEU A 346 26.78 -15.23 20.62
CA LEU A 346 27.72 -15.68 21.65
C LEU A 346 28.91 -16.44 21.07
N MET A 347 28.66 -17.34 20.12
CA MET A 347 29.71 -18.08 19.41
C MET A 347 30.58 -17.15 18.56
N ALA A 348 30.00 -16.13 17.91
CA ALA A 348 30.74 -15.13 17.14
C ALA A 348 31.64 -14.25 18.03
N VAL A 349 31.18 -13.86 19.22
CA VAL A 349 31.98 -13.13 20.21
C VAL A 349 33.11 -14.00 20.74
N ARG A 350 32.85 -15.27 21.10
CA ARG A 350 33.88 -16.22 21.53
C ARG A 350 34.94 -16.49 20.45
N TYR A 351 34.53 -16.48 19.19
CA TYR A 351 35.45 -16.52 18.06
C TYR A 351 36.36 -15.29 18.03
N GLN A 352 35.82 -14.07 18.17
CA GLN A 352 36.63 -12.84 18.19
C GLN A 352 37.61 -12.82 19.38
N GLN A 353 37.26 -13.48 20.48
CA GLN A 353 38.12 -13.69 21.65
C GLN A 353 39.11 -14.86 21.48
N ASN A 354 39.33 -15.36 20.26
CA ASN A 354 40.24 -16.45 19.89
C ASN A 354 39.98 -17.80 20.59
N ARG A 355 38.76 -18.08 21.06
CA ARG A 355 38.41 -19.33 21.77
C ARG A 355 37.73 -20.40 20.92
N LEU A 356 37.44 -20.16 19.64
CA LEU A 356 36.73 -21.10 18.76
C LEU A 356 37.31 -21.11 17.33
N SER A 357 37.45 -22.29 16.70
CA SER A 357 37.90 -22.44 15.31
C SER A 357 36.77 -22.23 14.30
N LYS A 358 37.05 -21.54 13.18
CA LYS A 358 36.07 -21.22 12.12
C LYS A 358 35.48 -22.44 11.39
N ASN A 359 36.19 -23.57 11.42
CA ASN A 359 35.82 -24.78 10.69
C ASN A 359 35.07 -25.79 11.55
N GLU A 360 34.76 -25.44 12.81
CA GLU A 360 33.90 -26.27 13.65
C GLU A 360 32.51 -26.38 13.01
N PRO A 361 32.01 -27.59 12.71
CA PRO A 361 30.73 -27.77 12.04
C PRO A 361 29.58 -27.16 12.87
N SER A 362 29.69 -27.20 14.20
CA SER A 362 28.74 -26.59 15.13
C SER A 362 28.63 -25.07 14.94
N TYR A 363 29.76 -24.37 14.76
CA TYR A 363 29.82 -22.93 14.50
C TYR A 363 29.16 -22.60 13.15
N VAL A 364 29.50 -23.36 12.10
CA VAL A 364 28.95 -23.13 10.75
C VAL A 364 27.43 -23.32 10.73
N VAL A 365 26.92 -24.38 11.36
CA VAL A 365 25.48 -24.67 11.44
C VAL A 365 24.76 -23.59 12.25
N MET A 366 25.25 -23.24 13.43
CA MET A 366 24.58 -22.27 14.30
C MET A 366 24.54 -20.86 13.68
N VAL A 367 25.65 -20.41 13.09
CA VAL A 367 25.69 -19.11 12.40
C VAL A 367 24.77 -19.11 11.17
N SER A 368 24.64 -20.24 10.47
CA SER A 368 23.71 -20.36 9.34
C SER A 368 22.25 -20.32 9.80
N LEU A 369 21.91 -21.01 10.90
CA LEU A 369 20.58 -20.95 11.52
C LEU A 369 20.24 -19.56 12.05
N ALA A 370 21.21 -18.86 12.65
CA ALA A 370 21.04 -17.48 13.09
C ALA A 370 20.74 -16.53 11.92
N LYS A 371 21.48 -16.66 10.81
CA LYS A 371 21.22 -15.88 9.59
C LYS A 371 19.85 -16.19 8.99
N LEU A 372 19.47 -17.47 8.93
CA LEU A 372 18.13 -17.87 8.48
C LEU A 372 17.05 -17.26 9.38
N GLY A 373 17.22 -17.30 10.69
CA GLY A 373 16.30 -16.71 11.66
C GLY A 373 16.11 -15.20 11.45
N LEU A 374 17.20 -14.46 11.22
CA LEU A 374 17.13 -13.03 10.91
C LEU A 374 16.33 -12.76 9.61
N ILE A 375 16.56 -13.56 8.56
CA ILE A 375 15.82 -13.44 7.29
C ILE A 375 14.33 -13.76 7.50
N MET A 376 14.01 -14.81 8.26
CA MET A 376 12.63 -15.20 8.54
C MET A 376 11.89 -14.15 9.37
N ILE A 377 12.54 -13.57 10.39
CA ILE A 377 11.98 -12.46 11.17
C ILE A 377 11.73 -11.24 10.27
N TYR A 378 12.69 -10.91 9.40
CA TYR A 378 12.52 -9.82 8.45
C TYR A 378 11.33 -10.03 7.52
N PHE A 379 11.16 -11.24 6.95
CA PHE A 379 9.99 -11.57 6.12
C PHE A 379 8.69 -11.53 6.90
N TYR A 380 8.68 -11.99 8.15
CA TYR A 380 7.49 -11.90 8.99
C TYR A 380 7.08 -10.43 9.19
N ILE A 381 8.03 -9.54 9.48
CA ILE A 381 7.76 -8.10 9.62
C ILE A 381 7.24 -7.51 8.30
N CYS A 382 7.86 -7.84 7.16
CA CYS A 382 7.44 -7.31 5.85
C CYS A 382 6.05 -7.78 5.40
N ASP A 383 5.73 -9.04 5.63
CA ASP A 383 4.55 -9.68 5.05
C ASP A 383 3.33 -9.58 5.97
N ARG A 384 3.53 -9.92 7.25
CA ARG A 384 2.46 -10.15 8.23
C ARG A 384 2.17 -8.97 9.14
N THR A 385 2.98 -7.92 9.07
CA THR A 385 2.75 -6.70 9.86
C THR A 385 2.55 -5.49 8.95
N ASN A 386 1.90 -4.45 9.49
CA ASN A 386 1.76 -3.15 8.81
C ASN A 386 2.97 -2.24 9.06
N PHE A 387 4.13 -2.81 9.42
CA PHE A 387 5.34 -2.04 9.72
C PHE A 387 5.87 -1.31 8.48
N PHE A 388 5.94 -2.03 7.35
CA PHE A 388 6.23 -1.42 6.06
C PHE A 388 4.93 -1.04 5.36
N MET A 389 4.96 0.10 4.69
CA MET A 389 3.84 0.59 3.88
C MET A 389 3.57 -0.35 2.72
N LYS A 390 2.30 -0.63 2.45
CA LYS A 390 1.86 -1.47 1.34
C LYS A 390 1.23 -0.61 0.26
N GLU A 391 1.51 -0.93 -0.99
CA GLU A 391 0.99 -0.21 -2.16
C GLU A 391 0.74 -1.20 -3.29
N ASN A 392 -0.31 -0.97 -4.08
CA ASN A 392 -0.57 -1.79 -5.26
C ASN A 392 0.55 -1.62 -6.30
N LYS A 393 0.96 -2.76 -6.86
CA LYS A 393 1.93 -2.82 -7.95
C LYS A 393 1.32 -2.14 -9.18
N TYR A 394 2.14 -1.34 -9.87
CA TYR A 394 1.71 -0.61 -11.05
C TYR A 394 2.73 -0.76 -12.17
N TYR A 395 2.24 -1.21 -13.33
CA TYR A 395 3.05 -1.27 -14.53
C TYR A 395 3.03 0.07 -15.26
N SER A 396 4.23 0.61 -15.50
CA SER A 396 4.49 1.64 -16.50
C SER A 396 5.70 1.22 -17.31
N ASP A 397 5.68 1.53 -18.61
CA ASP A 397 6.81 1.23 -19.50
C ASP A 397 8.12 1.85 -18.98
N ALA A 398 8.07 3.07 -18.45
CA ALA A 398 9.24 3.72 -17.86
C ALA A 398 9.73 2.98 -16.60
N SER A 399 8.81 2.61 -15.70
CA SER A 399 9.13 1.89 -14.47
C SER A 399 9.75 0.52 -14.71
N PHE A 400 9.41 -0.15 -15.83
CA PHE A 400 9.98 -1.44 -16.21
C PHE A 400 11.31 -1.30 -16.98
N TRP A 401 11.34 -0.48 -18.04
CA TRP A 401 12.50 -0.41 -18.92
C TRP A 401 13.68 0.39 -18.36
N LEU A 402 13.44 1.39 -17.49
CA LEU A 402 14.54 2.16 -16.90
C LEU A 402 15.43 1.30 -15.98
N PRO A 403 14.91 0.48 -15.04
CA PRO A 403 15.74 -0.43 -14.27
C PRO A 403 16.44 -1.48 -15.14
N VAL A 404 15.76 -2.03 -16.16
CA VAL A 404 16.37 -3.00 -17.08
C VAL A 404 17.54 -2.37 -17.83
N GLY A 405 17.35 -1.17 -18.39
CA GLY A 405 18.38 -0.42 -19.09
C GLY A 405 19.54 -0.02 -18.17
N TYR A 406 19.23 0.42 -16.94
CA TYR A 406 20.25 0.77 -15.95
C TYR A 406 21.15 -0.42 -15.62
N VAL A 407 20.56 -1.58 -15.32
CA VAL A 407 21.34 -2.77 -15.02
C VAL A 407 22.10 -3.23 -16.26
N PHE A 408 21.49 -3.20 -17.45
CA PHE A 408 22.15 -3.50 -18.72
C PHE A 408 23.43 -2.67 -18.91
N VAL A 409 23.34 -1.35 -18.71
CA VAL A 409 24.47 -0.43 -18.81
C VAL A 409 25.55 -0.75 -17.77
N LEU A 410 25.17 -0.98 -16.50
CA LEU A 410 26.14 -1.41 -15.49
C LEU A 410 26.83 -2.73 -15.89
N GLY A 411 26.06 -3.70 -16.38
CA GLY A 411 26.58 -4.97 -16.84
C GLY A 411 27.63 -4.83 -17.94
N LEU A 412 27.45 -3.89 -18.89
CA LEU A 412 28.44 -3.61 -19.93
C LEU A 412 29.75 -3.03 -19.37
N PHE A 413 29.66 -2.11 -18.40
CA PHE A 413 30.83 -1.49 -17.79
C PHE A 413 31.60 -2.41 -16.84
N PHE A 414 30.95 -3.43 -16.28
CA PHE A 414 31.52 -4.36 -15.29
C PHE A 414 31.66 -5.79 -15.84
N THR A 415 32.12 -5.92 -17.08
CA THR A 415 32.42 -7.23 -17.69
C THR A 415 33.83 -7.70 -17.31
N GLU A 416 33.96 -8.99 -16.96
CA GLU A 416 35.26 -9.66 -16.78
C GLU A 416 35.54 -10.59 -17.97
N GLU A 417 36.82 -10.74 -18.33
CA GLU A 417 37.23 -11.70 -19.37
C GLU A 417 36.99 -13.14 -18.89
N SER A 418 36.36 -13.96 -19.73
CA SER A 418 36.11 -15.36 -19.40
C SER A 418 37.41 -16.18 -19.45
N ARG A 419 37.59 -17.07 -18.48
CA ARG A 419 38.77 -17.95 -18.43
C ARG A 419 38.74 -19.08 -19.46
N TYR A 420 37.61 -19.24 -20.15
CA TYR A 420 37.34 -20.33 -21.07
C TYR A 420 36.68 -19.80 -22.35
N THR A 421 37.07 -20.38 -23.49
CA THR A 421 36.54 -20.06 -24.82
C THR A 421 35.48 -21.05 -25.32
N LYS A 422 35.19 -22.10 -24.53
CA LYS A 422 34.17 -23.11 -24.88
C LYS A 422 32.77 -22.50 -24.75
N VAL A 423 31.90 -22.80 -25.70
CA VAL A 423 30.48 -22.43 -25.67
C VAL A 423 29.81 -23.09 -24.46
N LEU A 424 28.93 -22.37 -23.75
CA LEU A 424 28.21 -22.83 -22.55
C LEU A 424 29.13 -23.25 -21.39
N HIS A 425 30.29 -22.59 -21.27
CA HIS A 425 31.09 -22.75 -20.06
C HIS A 425 30.40 -22.12 -18.85
N ARG A 426 30.84 -22.51 -17.66
CA ARG A 426 30.19 -22.16 -16.40
C ARG A 426 30.00 -20.65 -16.23
N ASP A 427 31.04 -19.86 -16.48
CA ASP A 427 31.01 -18.41 -16.30
C ASP A 427 29.92 -17.77 -17.17
N GLN A 428 29.82 -18.14 -18.45
CA GLN A 428 28.72 -17.71 -19.32
C GLN A 428 27.34 -18.11 -18.76
N THR A 429 27.16 -19.35 -18.32
CA THR A 429 25.85 -19.79 -17.79
C THR A 429 25.48 -19.14 -16.46
N ASP A 430 26.46 -18.86 -15.59
CA ASP A 430 26.26 -18.20 -14.30
C ASP A 430 25.87 -16.72 -14.51
N GLU A 431 26.50 -16.03 -15.46
CA GLU A 431 26.12 -14.67 -15.90
C GLU A 431 24.69 -14.63 -16.46
N TRP A 432 24.37 -15.50 -17.41
CA TRP A 432 23.02 -15.57 -18.01
C TRP A 432 21.94 -15.85 -16.96
N LYS A 433 22.21 -16.74 -16.00
CA LYS A 433 21.30 -17.00 -14.88
C LYS A 433 21.13 -15.77 -13.99
N GLY A 434 22.19 -15.00 -13.74
CA GLY A 434 22.12 -13.73 -13.02
C GLY A 434 21.23 -12.70 -13.71
N TRP A 435 21.40 -12.52 -15.02
CA TRP A 435 20.53 -11.66 -15.84
C TRP A 435 19.06 -12.08 -15.78
N MET A 436 18.79 -13.37 -15.92
CA MET A 436 17.42 -13.90 -15.80
C MET A 436 16.82 -13.57 -14.44
N GLN A 437 17.56 -13.80 -13.35
CA GLN A 437 17.09 -13.49 -11.98
C GLN A 437 16.75 -12.02 -11.79
N LEU A 438 17.57 -11.13 -12.35
CA LEU A 438 17.36 -9.69 -12.23
C LEU A 438 16.15 -9.22 -13.04
N ILE A 439 15.97 -9.73 -14.26
CA ILE A 439 14.79 -9.40 -15.09
C ILE A 439 13.51 -9.93 -14.40
N ILE A 440 13.54 -11.15 -13.86
CA ILE A 440 12.40 -11.71 -13.11
C ILE A 440 12.09 -10.87 -11.87
N LEU A 441 13.11 -10.36 -11.18
CA LEU A 441 12.93 -9.46 -10.04
C LEU A 441 12.27 -8.14 -10.45
N ILE A 442 12.76 -7.48 -11.51
CA ILE A 442 12.17 -6.23 -12.01
C ILE A 442 10.74 -6.45 -12.48
N TYR A 443 10.48 -7.53 -13.22
CA TYR A 443 9.16 -7.96 -13.64
C TYR A 443 8.18 -8.07 -12.47
N ASN A 444 8.60 -8.74 -11.39
CA ASN A 444 7.78 -8.93 -10.20
C ASN A 444 7.60 -7.66 -9.36
N LEU A 445 8.61 -6.78 -9.32
CA LEU A 445 8.58 -5.51 -8.59
C LEU A 445 7.63 -4.51 -9.26
N THR A 446 7.67 -4.45 -10.59
CA THR A 446 6.91 -3.48 -11.41
C THR A 446 5.51 -3.96 -11.78
N GLY A 447 5.12 -5.21 -11.44
CA GLY A 447 3.81 -5.75 -11.82
C GLY A 447 3.64 -5.90 -13.35
N ALA A 448 4.73 -6.12 -14.08
CA ALA A 448 4.71 -6.24 -15.54
C ALA A 448 3.97 -7.49 -16.07
N SER A 449 3.44 -8.32 -15.18
CA SER A 449 2.55 -9.43 -15.49
C SER A 449 1.27 -9.02 -16.21
N LEU A 450 0.79 -7.79 -15.99
CA LEU A 450 -0.39 -7.24 -16.66
C LEU A 450 -0.20 -7.14 -18.18
N LYS A 451 1.05 -7.02 -18.66
CA LYS A 451 1.37 -7.01 -20.09
C LYS A 451 1.72 -8.42 -20.55
N VAL A 452 0.80 -9.04 -21.26
CA VAL A 452 0.92 -10.41 -21.82
C VAL A 452 2.24 -10.62 -22.58
N SER A 453 2.67 -9.62 -23.37
CA SER A 453 3.92 -9.72 -24.14
C SER A 453 5.14 -9.92 -23.23
N ILE A 454 5.25 -9.12 -22.15
CA ILE A 454 6.37 -9.24 -21.20
C ILE A 454 6.27 -10.55 -20.42
N ALA A 455 5.07 -10.90 -19.96
CA ALA A 455 4.83 -12.14 -19.23
C ALA A 455 5.29 -13.38 -20.02
N ASN A 456 4.99 -13.46 -21.32
CA ASN A 456 5.42 -14.55 -22.18
C ASN A 456 6.95 -14.64 -22.31
N HIS A 457 7.65 -13.52 -22.44
CA HIS A 457 9.11 -13.50 -22.48
C HIS A 457 9.71 -13.95 -21.15
N VAL A 458 9.15 -13.51 -20.03
CA VAL A 458 9.61 -13.91 -18.70
C VAL A 458 9.39 -15.41 -18.46
N GLN A 459 8.29 -15.99 -18.94
CA GLN A 459 8.08 -17.44 -18.90
C GLN A 459 9.17 -18.20 -19.67
N ILE A 460 9.57 -17.70 -20.84
CA ILE A 460 10.69 -18.29 -21.61
C ILE A 460 12.00 -18.17 -20.81
N LEU A 461 12.25 -17.03 -20.15
CA LEU A 461 13.43 -16.86 -19.30
C LEU A 461 13.43 -17.82 -18.10
N ILE A 462 12.28 -18.04 -17.46
CA ILE A 462 12.15 -19.01 -16.36
C ILE A 462 12.42 -20.43 -16.86
N ALA A 463 11.85 -20.81 -18.02
CA ALA A 463 12.11 -22.12 -18.63
C ALA A 463 13.59 -22.31 -18.99
N ALA A 464 14.22 -21.28 -19.58
CA ALA A 464 15.64 -21.28 -19.89
C ALA A 464 16.52 -21.37 -18.63
N TYR A 465 16.16 -20.68 -17.55
CA TYR A 465 16.85 -20.74 -16.26
C TYR A 465 16.83 -22.15 -15.66
N LEU A 466 15.64 -22.77 -15.65
CA LEU A 466 15.48 -24.15 -15.18
C LEU A 466 16.26 -25.13 -16.06
N PHE A 467 16.21 -24.95 -17.38
CA PHE A 467 16.98 -25.76 -18.33
C PHE A 467 18.49 -25.65 -18.09
N LEU A 468 19.04 -24.44 -17.98
CA LEU A 468 20.47 -24.22 -17.72
C LEU A 468 20.89 -24.81 -16.37
N THR A 469 20.03 -24.72 -15.35
CA THR A 469 20.31 -25.32 -14.05
C THR A 469 20.33 -26.84 -14.13
N GLY A 470 19.32 -27.43 -14.79
CA GLY A 470 19.27 -28.87 -15.05
C GLY A 470 20.45 -29.37 -15.89
N TYR A 471 20.82 -28.63 -16.93
CA TYR A 471 21.97 -28.93 -17.78
C TYR A 471 23.28 -28.91 -16.99
N GLY A 472 23.49 -27.92 -16.12
CA GLY A 472 24.68 -27.86 -15.26
C GLY A 472 24.78 -29.07 -14.31
N HIS A 473 23.65 -29.53 -13.77
CA HIS A 473 23.61 -30.73 -12.94
C HIS A 473 23.85 -32.01 -13.74
N PHE A 474 23.21 -32.15 -14.90
CA PHE A 474 23.42 -33.27 -15.81
C PHE A 474 24.89 -33.37 -16.24
N TYR A 475 25.48 -32.26 -16.72
CA TYR A 475 26.86 -32.20 -17.17
C TYR A 475 27.83 -32.61 -16.05
N TYR A 476 27.59 -32.14 -14.82
CA TYR A 476 28.39 -32.57 -13.67
C TYR A 476 28.28 -34.07 -13.41
N LEU A 477 27.05 -34.62 -13.37
CA LEU A 477 26.83 -36.04 -13.10
C LEU A 477 27.45 -36.93 -14.17
N TRP A 478 27.29 -36.54 -15.44
CA TRP A 478 27.85 -37.25 -16.58
C TRP A 478 29.38 -37.38 -16.51
N HIS A 479 30.08 -36.35 -16.06
CA HIS A 479 31.54 -36.33 -16.03
C HIS A 479 32.16 -36.76 -14.69
N ARG A 480 31.45 -36.63 -13.57
CA ARG A 480 31.99 -36.89 -12.23
C ARG A 480 31.39 -38.09 -11.49
N SER A 481 30.35 -38.73 -12.05
CA SER A 481 29.70 -39.95 -11.56
C SER A 481 29.38 -40.00 -10.05
N ASP A 482 29.16 -38.85 -9.42
CA ASP A 482 28.93 -38.73 -7.97
C ASP A 482 27.45 -38.44 -7.70
N SER A 483 26.70 -39.50 -7.44
CA SER A 483 25.25 -39.52 -7.17
C SER A 483 24.92 -39.66 -5.67
N GLY A 484 25.78 -39.16 -4.78
CA GLY A 484 25.56 -39.24 -3.34
C GLY A 484 24.26 -38.59 -2.85
N LEU A 485 23.58 -39.23 -1.89
CA LEU A 485 22.34 -38.75 -1.23
C LEU A 485 22.47 -37.33 -0.65
N THR A 486 23.63 -36.97 -0.10
CA THR A 486 23.91 -35.62 0.42
C THR A 486 23.74 -34.55 -0.65
N ARG A 487 24.15 -34.86 -1.88
CA ARG A 487 24.02 -33.95 -3.01
C ARG A 487 22.57 -33.82 -3.47
N TYR A 488 21.81 -34.91 -3.47
CA TYR A 488 20.38 -34.88 -3.74
C TYR A 488 19.62 -33.94 -2.79
N PHE A 489 19.93 -33.97 -1.49
CA PHE A 489 19.33 -33.04 -0.52
C PHE A 489 19.80 -31.60 -0.72
N GLN A 490 21.09 -31.36 -0.99
CA GLN A 490 21.59 -30.01 -1.31
C GLN A 490 20.91 -29.41 -2.55
N LEU A 491 20.67 -30.24 -3.58
CA LEU A 491 19.97 -29.85 -4.80
C LEU A 491 18.52 -29.51 -4.52
N ASN A 492 17.78 -30.39 -3.84
CA ASN A 492 16.38 -30.14 -3.50
C ASN A 492 16.21 -28.89 -2.65
N PHE A 493 17.07 -28.68 -1.64
CA PHE A 493 16.99 -27.48 -0.81
C PHE A 493 17.25 -26.20 -1.61
N SER A 494 18.26 -26.19 -2.48
CA SER A 494 18.60 -25.02 -3.31
C SER A 494 17.54 -24.72 -4.38
N HIS A 495 16.92 -25.75 -4.95
CA HIS A 495 15.85 -25.62 -5.94
C HIS A 495 14.54 -25.22 -5.28
N GLN A 496 14.15 -25.86 -4.17
CA GLN A 496 12.94 -25.52 -3.44
C GLN A 496 12.99 -24.11 -2.85
N PHE A 497 14.14 -23.59 -2.43
CA PHE A 497 14.24 -22.20 -1.97
C PHE A 497 14.01 -21.19 -3.11
N HIS A 498 14.58 -21.43 -4.30
CA HIS A 498 14.36 -20.60 -5.48
C HIS A 498 12.94 -20.71 -6.03
N ILE A 499 12.41 -21.94 -6.10
CA ILE A 499 11.04 -22.20 -6.49
C ILE A 499 10.09 -21.58 -5.48
N PHE A 500 10.29 -21.70 -4.17
CA PHE A 500 9.42 -21.05 -3.17
C PHE A 500 9.44 -19.52 -3.29
N TYR A 501 10.60 -18.92 -3.60
CA TYR A 501 10.71 -17.48 -3.85
C TYR A 501 9.95 -17.04 -5.12
N ASN A 502 10.01 -17.85 -6.19
CA ASN A 502 9.32 -17.59 -7.45
C ASN A 502 7.83 -18.01 -7.42
N TYR A 503 7.46 -19.05 -6.65
CA TYR A 503 6.13 -19.64 -6.58
C TYR A 503 5.24 -18.92 -5.57
N LYS A 504 5.80 -18.35 -4.49
CA LYS A 504 5.08 -17.36 -3.66
C LYS A 504 4.72 -16.12 -4.50
N GLN A 505 5.52 -15.76 -5.50
CA GLN A 505 5.22 -14.68 -6.45
C GLN A 505 4.20 -15.10 -7.52
N GLU A 506 4.24 -16.35 -8.03
CA GLU A 506 3.26 -16.86 -9.01
C GLU A 506 1.87 -17.17 -8.42
N ASN A 507 1.75 -17.61 -7.17
CA ASN A 507 0.43 -17.82 -6.56
C ASN A 507 -0.30 -16.51 -6.23
N LEU A 508 0.41 -15.38 -6.17
CA LEU A 508 -0.18 -14.03 -6.17
C LEU A 508 -0.71 -13.63 -7.56
N LEU A 509 -0.36 -14.34 -8.63
CA LEU A 509 -0.77 -14.10 -10.01
C LEU A 509 -1.93 -14.97 -10.50
N LYS A 510 -2.33 -16.00 -9.73
CA LYS A 510 -3.49 -16.85 -10.05
C LYS A 510 -4.75 -16.51 -9.24
N LEU A 511 -4.67 -15.51 -8.36
CA LEU A 511 -5.77 -15.05 -7.51
C LEU A 511 -6.13 -13.57 -7.72
N THR A 512 -5.56 -12.94 -8.75
CA THR A 512 -6.00 -11.68 -9.37
C THR A 512 -6.35 -11.98 -10.82
#